data_AF-A0A485AH40-F1
#
_entry.id   AF-A0A485AH40-F1
#
_cell.length_a   1.000
_cell.length_b   1.000
_cell.length_c   1.000
_cell.angle_alpha   90.00
_cell.angle_beta   90.00
_cell.angle_gamma   90.00
#
_symmetry.space_group_name_H-M   'P 1'
#
loop_
_entity.id
_entity.type
_entity.pdbx_description
1 polymer ?
#
loop_
_entity_poly.entity_id
_entity_poly.type
_entity_poly.pdbx_seq_one_letter_code
_entity_poly.pdbx_strand_id
1 'polypeptide(L)'
;MRVLDGAVMVYCAVGGVQPQSETVWRQANKYKVPRIAFVNKMDRMGANFPESCWSDQIPSGREPCSAAAGNWVLKNISPVVVDLVKMKAINWNEEDAGVTFTYEDIPADMQELADEWHQNLIESAAEASEELMEKYLGW
;
A
#
# COMPACT_ATOMS: atom_id res chain seq x y z
N MET A 1 15.85 -12.96 -8.69
CA MET A 1 16.11 -12.19 -7.46
C MET A 1 16.96 -13.02 -6.50
N ARG A 2 18.29 -13.00 -6.64
CA ARG A 2 19.19 -13.82 -5.80
C ARG A 2 20.31 -13.02 -5.12
N VAL A 3 20.45 -11.75 -5.48
CA VAL A 3 21.54 -10.86 -5.03
C VAL A 3 21.00 -9.70 -4.20
N LEU A 4 19.71 -9.39 -4.35
CA LEU A 4 19.04 -8.30 -3.65
C LEU A 4 18.32 -8.87 -2.41
N ASP A 5 18.38 -8.10 -1.32
CA ASP A 5 17.78 -8.46 -0.03
C ASP A 5 16.32 -7.99 0.10
N GLY A 6 15.87 -7.11 -0.81
CA GLY A 6 14.50 -6.60 -0.84
C GLY A 6 14.14 -6.00 -2.20
N ALA A 7 12.84 -5.91 -2.48
CA ALA A 7 12.33 -5.42 -3.76
C ALA A 7 11.22 -4.37 -3.59
N VAL A 8 11.20 -3.37 -4.48
CA VAL A 8 10.07 -2.45 -4.64
C VAL A 8 9.31 -2.85 -5.89
N MET A 9 8.08 -3.33 -5.72
CA MET A 9 7.20 -3.71 -6.82
C MET A 9 6.38 -2.49 -7.27
N VAL A 10 6.68 -1.98 -8.46
CA VAL A 10 6.03 -0.78 -9.01
C VAL A 10 4.86 -1.17 -9.90
N TYR A 11 3.67 -0.65 -9.58
CA TYR A 11 2.43 -0.88 -10.34
C TYR A 11 1.96 0.42 -11.01
N CYS A 12 1.20 0.29 -12.10
CA CYS A 12 0.60 1.43 -12.78
C CYS A 12 -0.83 1.64 -12.26
N ALA A 13 -1.16 2.83 -11.76
CA ALA A 13 -2.51 3.15 -11.28
C ALA A 13 -3.61 2.96 -12.33
N VAL A 14 -3.29 3.15 -13.61
CA VAL A 14 -4.25 2.95 -14.71
C VAL A 14 -4.28 1.49 -15.18
N GLY A 15 -3.09 0.88 -15.25
CA GLY A 15 -2.90 -0.43 -15.88
C GLY A 15 -3.05 -1.62 -14.93
N GLY A 16 -3.06 -1.38 -13.61
CA GLY A 16 -3.13 -2.41 -12.59
C GLY A 16 -2.00 -3.44 -12.66
N VAL A 17 -2.32 -4.66 -12.22
CA VAL A 17 -1.43 -5.82 -12.32
C VAL A 17 -1.44 -6.35 -13.75
N GLN A 18 -0.25 -6.49 -14.34
CA GLN A 18 -0.07 -7.02 -15.68
C GLN A 18 0.54 -8.43 -15.64
N PRO A 19 0.38 -9.27 -16.69
CA PRO A 19 0.92 -10.62 -16.72
C PRO A 19 2.45 -10.71 -16.44
N GLN A 20 3.19 -9.68 -16.82
CA GLN A 20 4.61 -9.55 -16.55
C GLN A 20 4.88 -9.37 -15.05
N SER A 21 4.05 -8.58 -14.37
CA SER A 21 4.14 -8.33 -12.92
C SER A 21 3.91 -9.61 -12.11
N GLU A 22 2.99 -10.49 -12.53
CA GLU A 22 2.77 -11.81 -11.92
C GLU A 22 4.00 -12.71 -12.02
N THR A 23 4.68 -12.69 -13.16
CA THR A 23 5.89 -13.50 -13.37
C THR A 23 7.00 -13.07 -12.42
N VAL A 24 7.18 -11.76 -12.23
CA VAL A 24 8.14 -11.20 -11.27
C VAL A 24 7.72 -11.51 -9.83
N TRP A 25 6.41 -11.44 -9.52
CA TRP A 25 5.86 -11.78 -8.21
C TRP A 25 6.15 -13.24 -7.81
N ARG A 26 5.90 -14.19 -8.71
CA ARG A 26 6.20 -15.61 -8.48
C ARG A 26 7.70 -15.85 -8.26
N GLN A 27 8.56 -15.11 -8.94
CA GLN A 27 10.00 -15.17 -8.69
C GLN A 27 10.37 -14.64 -7.30
N ALA A 28 9.77 -13.53 -6.88
CA ALA A 28 9.98 -13.00 -5.53
C ALA A 28 9.50 -13.98 -4.45
N ASN A 29 8.36 -14.64 -4.66
CA ASN A 29 7.85 -15.71 -3.77
C ASN A 29 8.83 -16.89 -3.69
N LYS A 30 9.34 -17.36 -4.84
CA LYS A 30 10.30 -18.47 -4.89
C LYS A 30 11.56 -18.23 -4.05
N TYR A 31 12.04 -16.99 -4.02
CA TYR A 31 13.24 -16.61 -3.26
C TYR A 31 12.93 -15.97 -1.91
N LYS A 32 11.65 -15.94 -1.49
CA LYS A 32 11.18 -15.33 -0.24
C LYS A 32 11.71 -13.91 -0.04
N VAL A 33 11.76 -13.13 -1.11
CA VAL A 33 12.29 -11.77 -1.08
C VAL A 33 11.25 -10.85 -0.41
N PRO A 34 11.59 -10.15 0.70
CA PRO A 34 10.78 -9.11 1.30
C PRO A 34 10.52 -8.00 0.28
N ARG A 35 9.28 -7.49 0.24
CA ARG A 35 8.91 -6.51 -0.77
C ARG A 35 7.89 -5.51 -0.28
N ILE A 36 7.90 -4.34 -0.90
CA ILE A 36 6.88 -3.30 -0.76
C ILE A 36 6.28 -3.01 -2.14
N ALA A 37 5.01 -2.62 -2.17
CA ALA A 37 4.32 -2.22 -3.39
C ALA A 37 4.27 -0.69 -3.49
N PHE A 38 4.52 -0.15 -4.68
CA PHE A 38 4.41 1.28 -4.98
C PHE A 38 3.53 1.48 -6.21
N VAL A 39 2.37 2.12 -6.04
CA VAL A 39 1.47 2.45 -7.15
C VAL A 39 1.87 3.81 -7.71
N ASN A 40 2.34 3.79 -8.96
CA ASN A 40 2.84 4.96 -9.68
C ASN A 40 1.82 5.45 -10.72
N LYS A 41 2.03 6.67 -11.23
CA LYS A 41 1.20 7.33 -12.25
C LYS A 41 -0.21 7.69 -11.78
N MET A 42 -0.31 8.11 -10.52
CA MET A 42 -1.56 8.55 -9.89
C MET A 42 -2.08 9.90 -10.44
N ASP A 43 -1.24 10.63 -11.16
CA ASP A 43 -1.56 11.87 -11.86
C ASP A 43 -2.43 11.67 -13.12
N ARG A 44 -2.59 10.43 -13.58
CA ARG A 44 -3.26 10.14 -14.85
C ARG A 44 -4.78 10.02 -14.70
N MET A 45 -5.52 10.45 -15.73
CA MET A 45 -6.96 10.18 -15.80
C MET A 45 -7.22 8.67 -15.82
N GLY A 46 -8.20 8.24 -15.00
CA GLY A 46 -8.49 6.82 -14.80
C GLY A 46 -7.51 6.12 -13.86
N ALA A 47 -6.61 6.86 -13.21
CA ALA A 47 -5.83 6.32 -12.09
C ALA A 47 -6.79 5.94 -10.96
N ASN A 48 -6.77 4.66 -10.61
CA ASN A 48 -7.41 4.16 -9.41
C ASN A 48 -6.40 3.27 -8.72
N PHE A 49 -6.40 3.25 -7.39
CA PHE A 49 -5.56 2.28 -6.72
C PHE A 49 -6.10 0.87 -7.03
N PRO A 50 -5.31 -0.04 -7.63
CA PRO A 50 -5.87 -1.26 -8.19
C PRO A 50 -6.44 -2.16 -7.08
N GLU A 51 -7.74 -2.44 -7.10
CA GLU A 51 -8.38 -3.43 -6.21
C GLU A 51 -7.70 -4.81 -6.29
N SER A 52 -7.14 -5.15 -7.47
CA SER A 52 -6.35 -6.36 -7.71
C SER A 52 -5.02 -6.44 -6.95
N CYS A 53 -4.52 -5.32 -6.40
CA CYS A 53 -3.37 -5.34 -5.51
C CYS A 53 -3.72 -5.82 -4.08
N TRP A 54 -5.02 -5.82 -3.71
CA TRP A 54 -5.48 -6.03 -2.34
C TRP A 54 -6.49 -7.16 -2.16
N SER A 55 -7.12 -7.61 -3.24
CA SER A 55 -8.10 -8.68 -3.14
C SER A 55 -7.40 -10.02 -2.93
N ASP A 56 -7.56 -10.62 -1.75
CA ASP A 56 -7.34 -12.05 -1.53
C ASP A 56 -8.28 -12.94 -2.37
N GLN A 57 -9.27 -12.32 -3.02
CA GLN A 57 -10.34 -12.92 -3.78
C GLN A 57 -10.16 -12.73 -5.30
N ILE A 58 -8.94 -12.74 -5.84
CA ILE A 58 -8.78 -12.80 -7.31
C ILE A 58 -9.32 -14.16 -7.78
N PRO A 59 -10.40 -14.23 -8.60
CA PRO A 59 -11.10 -15.49 -8.90
C PRO A 59 -10.34 -16.46 -9.84
N SER A 60 -9.00 -16.43 -9.90
CA SER A 60 -8.28 -17.15 -10.96
C SER A 60 -6.84 -17.52 -10.61
N GLY A 61 -6.57 -18.24 -9.51
CA GLY A 61 -5.23 -18.80 -9.24
C GLY A 61 -4.07 -17.80 -9.31
N ARG A 62 -4.39 -16.51 -9.15
CA ARG A 62 -3.48 -15.37 -9.10
C ARG A 62 -3.24 -15.14 -7.64
N GLU A 63 -2.00 -15.29 -7.20
CA GLU A 63 -1.63 -14.96 -5.84
C GLU A 63 -1.87 -13.46 -5.64
N PRO A 64 -2.67 -13.09 -4.62
CA PRO A 64 -2.89 -11.69 -4.27
C PRO A 64 -1.56 -10.98 -4.03
N CYS A 65 -1.46 -9.71 -4.41
CA CYS A 65 -0.32 -8.90 -3.99
C CYS A 65 -0.34 -8.60 -2.47
N SER A 66 -1.50 -8.77 -1.82
CA SER A 66 -1.75 -8.54 -0.39
C SER A 66 -1.11 -9.57 0.54
N ALA A 67 -0.85 -10.80 0.08
CA ALA A 67 -0.46 -11.90 0.97
C ALA A 67 0.92 -11.73 1.67
N ALA A 68 1.68 -10.67 1.36
CA ALA A 68 2.96 -10.37 2.02
C ALA A 68 3.30 -8.87 2.10
N ALA A 69 2.58 -7.99 1.38
CA ALA A 69 2.75 -6.55 1.52
C ALA A 69 1.69 -6.10 2.51
N GLY A 70 2.10 -5.84 3.77
CA GLY A 70 1.20 -5.21 4.73
C GLY A 70 0.48 -4.01 4.09
N ASN A 71 -0.75 -3.79 4.52
CA ASN A 71 -1.64 -2.81 3.93
C ASN A 71 -1.20 -1.40 4.36
N TRP A 72 -0.22 -0.81 3.66
CA TRP A 72 0.44 0.44 4.10
C TRP A 72 0.04 1.70 3.34
N VAL A 73 -0.86 1.66 2.34
CA VAL A 73 -1.20 2.86 1.55
C VAL A 73 -2.68 2.93 1.21
N LEU A 74 -3.30 4.07 1.54
CA LEU A 74 -4.68 4.39 1.23
C LEU A 74 -4.93 4.56 -0.28
N LYS A 75 -6.14 4.18 -0.69
CA LYS A 75 -6.84 4.68 -1.87
C LYS A 75 -6.83 6.21 -1.87
N ASN A 76 -5.90 6.82 -2.61
CA ASN A 76 -5.91 8.27 -2.81
C ASN A 76 -6.90 8.65 -3.91
N ILE A 77 -7.85 9.50 -3.54
CA ILE A 77 -8.44 10.45 -4.47
C ILE A 77 -7.33 11.47 -4.72
N SER A 78 -6.76 11.43 -5.93
CA SER A 78 -5.74 12.39 -6.36
C SER A 78 -6.16 13.82 -5.97
N PRO A 79 -5.27 14.64 -5.35
CA PRO A 79 -3.81 14.52 -5.30
C PRO A 79 -3.16 14.25 -3.92
N VAL A 80 -3.92 14.02 -2.84
CA VAL A 80 -3.36 13.98 -1.47
C VAL A 80 -2.84 12.59 -1.12
N VAL A 81 -1.64 12.51 -0.55
CA VAL A 81 -1.11 11.28 0.08
C VAL A 81 -1.34 11.35 1.58
N VAL A 82 -1.87 10.28 2.19
CA VAL A 82 -2.07 10.20 3.64
C VAL A 82 -1.12 9.18 4.25
N ASP A 83 -0.38 9.58 5.28
CA ASP A 83 0.39 8.70 6.15
C ASP A 83 -0.54 8.13 7.22
N LEU A 84 -0.91 6.86 7.08
CA LEU A 84 -1.80 6.17 8.01
C LEU A 84 -1.11 5.79 9.32
N VAL A 85 0.22 5.77 9.40
CA VAL A 85 0.91 5.51 10.67
C VAL A 85 0.83 6.75 11.56
N LYS A 86 0.97 7.95 10.96
CA LYS A 86 0.89 9.23 11.69
C LYS A 86 -0.51 9.85 11.69
N MET A 87 -1.42 9.32 10.88
CA MET A 87 -2.75 9.89 10.62
C MET A 87 -2.67 11.37 10.21
N LYS A 88 -1.83 11.65 9.20
CA LYS A 88 -1.63 12.99 8.64
C LYS A 88 -1.61 12.97 7.13
N ALA A 89 -2.19 13.99 6.53
CA ALA A 89 -2.01 14.27 5.11
C ALA A 89 -0.61 14.83 4.88
N ILE A 90 -0.06 14.46 3.74
CA ILE A 90 1.25 14.86 3.30
C ILE A 90 1.08 15.88 2.18
N ASN A 91 1.58 17.10 2.41
CA ASN A 91 1.58 18.17 1.41
C ASN A 91 3.01 18.41 0.91
N TRP A 92 3.26 18.08 -0.35
CA TRP A 92 4.55 18.24 -1.02
C TRP A 92 4.72 19.67 -1.53
N ASN A 93 5.89 20.25 -1.30
CA ASN A 93 6.21 21.57 -1.85
C ASN A 93 6.49 21.44 -3.35
N GLU A 94 5.69 22.10 -4.18
CA GLU A 94 5.87 22.08 -5.64
C GLU A 94 7.11 22.89 -6.09
N GLU A 95 7.53 23.90 -5.31
CA GLU A 95 8.62 24.81 -5.69
C GLU A 95 9.99 24.12 -5.71
N ASP A 96 10.19 23.09 -4.87
CA ASP A 96 11.43 22.33 -4.80
C ASP A 96 11.30 20.92 -5.38
N ALA A 97 10.25 20.67 -6.17
CA ALA A 97 9.91 19.37 -6.73
C ALA A 97 9.72 18.26 -5.67
N GLY A 98 9.17 18.61 -4.50
CA GLY A 98 8.82 17.66 -3.44
C GLY A 98 10.00 17.21 -2.58
N VAL A 99 11.07 18.01 -2.51
CA VAL A 99 12.19 17.77 -1.59
C VAL A 99 11.76 18.06 -0.16
N THR A 100 10.95 19.11 0.04
CA THR A 100 10.37 19.45 1.33
C THR A 100 8.88 19.19 1.37
N PHE A 101 8.39 19.04 2.59
CA PHE A 101 7.00 18.76 2.85
C PHE A 101 6.52 19.19 4.21
N THR A 102 5.19 19.28 4.33
CA THR A 102 4.52 19.52 5.59
C THR A 102 3.47 18.45 5.86
N TYR A 103 3.27 18.18 7.15
CA TYR A 103 2.14 17.36 7.60
C TYR A 103 0.96 18.26 7.88
N GLU A 104 -0.18 17.90 7.30
CA GLU A 104 -1.45 18.58 7.47
C GLU A 104 -2.49 17.61 8.03
N ASP A 105 -3.61 18.15 8.49
CA ASP A 105 -4.74 17.33 8.90
C ASP A 105 -5.38 16.66 7.69
N ILE A 106 -5.89 15.45 7.90
CA ILE A 106 -6.54 14.69 6.83
C ILE A 106 -7.81 15.44 6.40
N PRO A 107 -8.05 15.65 5.09
CA PRO A 107 -9.28 16.23 4.59
C PRO A 107 -10.53 15.50 5.11
N ALA A 108 -11.58 16.24 5.47
CA ALA A 108 -12.77 15.68 6.11
C ALA A 108 -13.51 14.64 5.25
N ASP A 109 -13.43 14.76 3.94
CA ASP A 109 -13.97 13.81 2.95
C ASP A 109 -13.18 12.50 2.86
N MET A 110 -11.95 12.49 3.38
CA MET A 110 -11.08 11.31 3.42
C MET A 110 -10.94 10.70 4.82
N GLN A 111 -11.41 11.38 5.86
CA GLN A 111 -11.21 10.96 7.25
C GLN A 111 -11.77 9.55 7.52
N GLU A 112 -13.01 9.29 7.11
CA GLU A 112 -13.67 7.98 7.33
C GLU A 112 -12.91 6.85 6.64
N LEU A 113 -12.46 7.09 5.40
CA LEU A 113 -11.66 6.12 4.66
C LEU A 113 -10.29 5.94 5.33
N ALA A 114 -9.64 7.02 5.76
CA ALA A 114 -8.35 6.94 6.44
C ALA A 114 -8.46 6.13 7.75
N ASP A 115 -9.53 6.31 8.51
CA ASP A 115 -9.78 5.57 9.75
C ASP A 115 -9.99 4.08 9.49
N GLU A 116 -10.79 3.71 8.47
CA GLU A 116 -11.00 2.32 8.05
C GLU A 116 -9.68 1.62 7.72
N TRP A 117 -8.85 2.25 6.89
CA TRP A 117 -7.58 1.66 6.49
C TRP A 117 -6.52 1.69 7.59
N HIS A 118 -6.57 2.67 8.48
CA HIS A 118 -5.76 2.67 9.68
C HIS A 118 -6.08 1.46 10.57
N GLN A 119 -7.36 1.11 10.71
CA GLN A 119 -7.78 -0.10 11.41
C GLN A 119 -7.25 -1.37 10.73
N ASN A 120 -7.43 -1.50 9.41
CA ASN A 120 -6.89 -2.63 8.64
C ASN A 120 -5.37 -2.78 8.81
N LEU A 121 -4.66 -1.65 8.86
CA LEU A 121 -3.23 -1.61 9.10
C LEU A 121 -2.87 -2.11 10.50
N ILE A 122 -3.57 -1.63 11.53
CA ILE A 122 -3.34 -2.07 12.92
C ILE A 122 -3.64 -3.56 13.07
N GLU A 123 -4.74 -4.05 12.49
CA GLU A 123 -5.09 -5.48 12.49
C GLU A 123 -3.98 -6.33 11.87
N SER A 124 -3.52 -5.94 10.67
CA SER A 124 -2.42 -6.64 9.99
C SER A 124 -1.12 -6.62 10.81
N ALA A 125 -0.85 -5.52 11.52
CA ALA A 125 0.31 -5.41 12.40
C ALA A 125 0.17 -6.26 13.67
N ALA A 126 -1.05 -6.38 14.20
CA ALA A 126 -1.36 -7.18 15.38
C ALA A 126 -1.18 -8.69 15.10
N GLU A 127 -1.48 -9.15 13.89
CA GLU A 127 -1.26 -10.54 13.46
C GLU A 127 0.22 -10.97 13.45
N ALA A 128 1.16 -10.02 13.46
CA ALA A 128 2.58 -10.33 13.42
C ALA A 128 3.10 -11.03 14.69
N SER A 129 2.43 -10.86 15.84
CA SER A 129 2.81 -11.51 17.10
C SER A 129 1.66 -11.59 18.09
N GLU A 130 1.63 -12.64 18.91
CA GLU A 130 0.63 -12.84 19.97
C GLU A 130 0.54 -11.67 20.95
N GLU A 131 1.68 -11.11 21.36
CA GLU A 131 1.75 -9.92 22.24
C GLU A 131 1.02 -8.70 21.66
N LEU A 132 1.18 -8.45 20.36
CA LEU A 132 0.50 -7.33 19.69
C LEU A 132 -1.00 -7.61 19.50
N MET A 133 -1.38 -8.86 19.25
CA MET A 133 -2.78 -9.28 19.14
C MET A 133 -3.52 -9.10 20.48
N GLU A 134 -2.92 -9.53 21.59
CA GLU A 134 -3.51 -9.34 22.93
C GLU A 134 -3.72 -7.84 23.23
N LYS A 135 -2.71 -7.02 22.96
CA LYS A 135 -2.78 -5.56 23.14
C LYS A 135 -3.86 -4.92 22.26
N TYR A 136 -4.05 -5.40 21.04
CA TYR A 136 -5.09 -4.92 20.14
C TYR A 136 -6.50 -5.28 20.62
N LEU A 137 -6.69 -6.51 21.12
CA LEU A 137 -7.97 -6.98 21.66
C LEU A 137 -8.32 -6.38 23.04
N GLY A 138 -7.37 -5.67 23.67
CA GLY A 138 -7.59 -4.97 24.93
C GLY A 138 -7.60 -5.88 26.16
N TRP A 139 -6.85 -6.98 26.13
CA TRP A 139 -6.65 -7.89 27.26
C TRP A 139 -5.40 -7.55 28.07
#